data_AF-A0A519KXN0-F1
#
_entry.id   AF-A0A519KXN0-F1
#
_cell.length_a   1.000
_cell.length_b   1.000
_cell.length_c   1.000
_cell.angle_alpha   90.00
_cell.angle_beta   90.00
_cell.angle_gamma   90.00
#
_symmetry.space_group_name_H-M   'P 1'
#
loop_
_entity.id
_entity.type
_entity.pdbx_description
1 polymer ?
#
loop_
_entity_poly.entity_id
_entity_poly.type
_entity_poly.pdbx_seq_one_letter_code
_entity_poly.pdbx_strand_id
1 'polypeptide(L)' 'HRHLPMVLNLNQDSKYINLGDWISYFTYGVFQNDFELKTFEQK' A
#
# COMPACT_ATOMS: atom_id res chain seq x y z
N HIS A 1 9.65 3.09 -5.95
CA HIS A 1 11.04 2.57 -5.94
C HIS A 1 11.11 1.06 -5.83
N ARG A 2 10.63 0.40 -4.76
CA ARG A 2 10.67 -1.07 -4.69
C ARG A 2 9.62 -1.76 -5.55
N HIS A 3 8.54 -1.06 -5.88
CA HIS A 3 7.44 -1.55 -6.72
C HIS A 3 6.79 -2.87 -6.23
N LEU A 4 7.05 -3.26 -4.99
CA LEU A 4 6.51 -4.45 -4.34
C LEU A 4 5.55 -3.99 -3.23
N PRO A 5 4.23 -4.20 -3.39
CA PRO A 5 3.26 -3.79 -2.38
C PRO A 5 3.47 -4.59 -1.09
N MET A 6 3.49 -3.89 0.04
CA MET A 6 3.81 -4.50 1.33
C MET A 6 3.27 -3.65 2.47
N VAL A 7 2.73 -4.31 3.49
CA VAL A 7 2.34 -3.69 4.77
C VAL A 7 2.99 -4.49 5.89
N LEU A 8 3.79 -3.80 6.72
CA LEU A 8 4.52 -4.40 7.84
C LEU A 8 4.32 -3.55 9.09
N ASN A 9 4.02 -4.17 10.22
CA ASN A 9 4.09 -3.49 11.51
C ASN A 9 5.54 -3.47 11.98
N LEU A 10 6.07 -2.29 12.30
CA LEU A 10 7.44 -2.16 12.83
C LEU A 10 7.44 -2.26 14.36
N ASN A 11 6.40 -1.72 15.00
CA ASN A 11 6.14 -1.85 16.44
C ASN A 11 4.63 -1.68 16.69
N GLN A 12 4.23 -1.41 17.94
CA GLN A 12 2.82 -1.25 18.32
C GLN A 12 2.15 -0.04 17.66
N ASP A 13 2.89 1.03 17.38
CA ASP A 13 2.34 2.33 16.97
C ASP A 13 2.84 2.79 15.58
N SER A 14 3.54 1.94 14.83
CA SER A 14 4.09 2.31 13.53
C SER A 14 4.00 1.18 12.50
N LYS A 15 3.69 1.59 11.27
CA LYS A 15 3.58 0.74 10.08
C LYS A 15 4.52 1.23 8.99
N TYR A 16 5.14 0.28 8.30
CA TYR A 16 5.84 0.50 7.05
C TYR A 16 4.96 0.02 5.89
N ILE A 17 4.77 0.89 4.91
CA ILE A 17 3.91 0.60 3.77
C ILE A 17 4.65 0.94 2.47
N ASN A 18 4.77 -0.04 1.58
CA ASN A 18 5.23 0.16 0.21
C ASN A 18 4.06 0.06 -0.75
N LEU A 19 4.02 0.99 -1.71
CA LEU A 19 3.18 0.85 -2.90
C LEU A 19 3.85 -0.07 -3.92
N GLY A 20 3.02 -0.81 -4.65
CA GLY A 20 3.36 -1.46 -5.91
C GLY A 20 3.39 -0.47 -7.08
N ASP A 21 3.90 -0.92 -8.23
CA ASP A 21 3.79 -0.19 -9.49
C ASP A 21 2.37 -0.24 -10.10
N TRP A 22 2.18 0.55 -11.16
CA TRP A 22 0.96 0.65 -11.95
C TRP A 22 1.08 -0.07 -13.30
N ILE A 23 1.88 -1.14 -13.34
CA ILE A 23 2.07 -2.02 -14.50
C ILE A 23 1.61 -3.45 -14.15
N SER A 24 1.88 -3.90 -12.92
CA SER A 24 1.63 -5.26 -12.42
C SER A 24 0.67 -5.27 -11.23
N TYR A 25 0.84 -4.35 -10.28
CA TYR A 25 0.10 -4.40 -9.00
C TYR A 25 -1.06 -3.42 -8.92
N PHE A 26 -0.99 -2.28 -9.61
CA PHE A 26 -2.02 -1.24 -9.62
C PHE A 26 -2.48 -0.81 -8.23
N THR A 27 -1.54 -0.70 -7.27
CA THR A 27 -1.89 -0.33 -5.89
C THR A 27 -1.78 1.16 -5.61
N TYR A 28 -2.59 1.65 -4.69
CA TYR A 28 -2.63 3.03 -4.22
C TYR A 28 -2.98 3.12 -2.73
N GLY A 29 -2.65 4.24 -2.09
CA GLY A 29 -2.95 4.49 -0.69
C GLY A 29 -4.24 5.28 -0.49
N VAL A 30 -5.02 4.94 0.52
CA VAL A 30 -6.15 5.74 1.01
C VAL A 30 -5.89 6.10 2.47
N PHE A 31 -5.92 7.39 2.79
CA PHE A 31 -5.76 7.88 4.16
C PHE A 31 -7.00 8.66 4.59
N GLN A 32 -7.68 8.19 5.63
CA GLN A 32 -8.81 8.88 6.27
C GLN A 32 -8.61 8.93 7.79
N ASN A 33 -8.80 7.78 8.45
CA ASN A 33 -8.53 7.61 9.88
C ASN A 33 -7.32 6.70 10.12
N ASP A 34 -7.12 5.70 9.25
CA ASP A 34 -5.89 4.91 9.11
C ASP A 34 -5.49 4.89 7.62
N PHE A 35 -4.26 4.47 7.34
CA PHE A 35 -3.77 4.28 5.98
C PHE A 35 -4.06 2.85 5.50
N GLU A 36 -4.73 2.73 4.35
CA GLU A 36 -5.01 1.47 3.68
C GLU A 36 -4.31 1.41 2.31
N LEU A 37 -3.65 0.27 2.03
CA LEU A 37 -3.15 -0.04 0.71
C LEU A 37 -4.24 -0.77 -0.09
N LYS A 38 -4.70 -0.18 -1.19
CA LYS A 38 -5.75 -0.73 -2.06
C LYS A 38 -5.21 -1.08 -3.44
N THR A 39 -5.89 -1.99 -4.11
CA THR A 39 -5.64 -2.34 -5.52
C THR A 39 -6.73 -1.73 -6.39
N PHE A 40 -6.35 -1.15 -7.52
CA PHE A 40 -7.26 -0.65 -8.52
C PHE A 40 -7.64 -1.79 -9.47
N GLU A 41 -8.94 -2.08 -9.56
CA GLU A 41 -9.51 -3.06 -10.49
C GLU A 41 -10.36 -2.32 -11.53
N GLN A 42 -10.06 -2.49 -12.82
CA GLN A 42 -10.89 -1.99 -13.90
C GLN A 42 -12.10 -2.93 -14.05
N LYS A 43 -13.31 -2.37 -13.97
CA LYS A 43 -14.56 -3.09 -14.27
C LYS A 43 -14.81 -3.19 -15.76
#